data_AF-A0A3M3XV38-F1
#
_entry.id   AF-A0A3M3XV38-F1
#
_cell.length_a   1.000
_cell.length_b   1.000
_cell.length_c   1.000
_cell.angle_alpha   90.00
_cell.angle_beta   90.00
_cell.angle_gamma   90.00
#
_symmetry.space_group_name_H-M   'P 1'
#
loop_
_entity.id
_entity.type
_entity.pdbx_description
1 polymer ?
#
loop_
_entity_poly.entity_id
_entity_poly.type
_entity_poly.pdbx_seq_one_letter_code
_entity_poly.pdbx_strand_id
1 'polypeptide(L)'
;MDDAIRRSVERQFPELTGGYHLPRFARVVAVADAPAGAGICDDFRPRYAVDIEVMGPDGEPDTKLPILAGVPLPLPTGGEEMGIYAFPEEGTQVVVCFAYGLPHKPYIQTILPHGLSMPSVPKGDQVWQHSEACQQRVDADGNWLRQTDGKILDKAIEREVEAMGNTERYQSHTRTVDDHSSESVGGIKTLEALGALKLLSGGSASLAAVDDLHQATGRDLNLVVGQKHNATVGGDMEERIQGLRESVAAVSQRLVAPKTWLGSEAVNVLQVLCDLLDLVQQMNTQLASHTHGPTPVPGNAGAFTTNAATVAVLEQKLQLITL
;
A
#
# COMPACT_ATOMS: atom_id res chain seq x y z
N MET A 1 7.46 79.16 -31.42
CA MET A 1 6.70 79.14 -30.16
C MET A 1 6.71 77.73 -29.57
N ASP A 2 6.43 76.74 -30.42
CA ASP A 2 6.40 75.31 -30.06
C ASP A 2 7.72 74.77 -29.49
N ASP A 3 8.87 75.20 -30.00
CA ASP A 3 10.19 74.78 -29.45
C ASP A 3 10.51 75.33 -28.05
N ALA A 4 9.93 76.49 -27.69
CA ALA A 4 10.09 77.03 -26.34
C ALA A 4 9.15 76.32 -25.37
N ILE A 5 7.95 75.96 -25.84
CA ILE A 5 6.98 75.14 -25.09
C ILE A 5 7.56 73.75 -24.83
N ARG A 6 8.07 73.06 -25.87
CA ARG A 6 8.70 71.74 -25.76
C ARG A 6 9.84 71.73 -24.74
N ARG A 7 10.78 72.67 -24.82
CA ARG A 7 11.90 72.76 -23.86
C ARG A 7 11.43 73.08 -22.44
N SER A 8 10.41 73.91 -22.27
CA SER A 8 9.85 74.20 -20.94
C SER A 8 9.18 72.95 -20.34
N VAL A 9 8.48 72.17 -21.17
CA VAL A 9 7.84 70.92 -20.80
C VAL A 9 8.89 69.86 -20.45
N GLU A 10 9.87 69.60 -21.31
CA GLU A 10 10.97 68.65 -21.07
C GLU A 10 11.78 68.97 -19.80
N ARG A 11 11.93 70.26 -19.45
CA ARG A 11 12.59 70.70 -18.22
C ARG A 11 11.72 70.47 -16.98
N GLN A 12 10.40 70.67 -17.08
CA GLN A 12 9.47 70.47 -15.97
C GLN A 12 9.12 68.99 -15.75
N PHE A 13 9.21 68.20 -16.82
CA PHE A 13 8.86 66.78 -16.87
C PHE A 13 10.00 65.97 -17.52
N PRO A 14 11.11 65.73 -16.78
CA PRO A 14 12.28 65.02 -17.30
C PRO A 14 11.97 63.62 -17.86
N GLU A 15 10.92 62.97 -17.37
CA GLU A 15 10.41 61.69 -17.85
C GLU A 15 9.91 61.74 -19.30
N LEU A 16 9.52 62.92 -19.80
CA LEU A 16 9.12 63.10 -21.20
C LEU A 16 10.34 63.11 -22.12
N THR A 17 11.45 63.71 -21.66
CA THR A 17 12.70 63.77 -22.42
C THR A 17 13.28 62.37 -22.68
N GLY A 18 13.22 61.49 -21.68
CA GLY A 18 13.73 60.11 -21.79
C GLY A 18 12.68 59.06 -22.15
N GLY A 19 11.42 59.46 -22.33
CA GLY A 19 10.32 58.53 -22.62
C GLY A 19 9.96 57.57 -21.48
N TYR A 20 10.44 57.80 -20.26
CA TYR A 20 10.25 56.92 -19.09
C TYR A 20 8.79 56.84 -18.60
N HIS A 21 7.96 57.80 -19.03
CA HIS A 21 6.51 57.79 -18.81
C HIS A 21 5.77 56.75 -19.67
N LEU A 22 6.41 56.21 -20.71
CA LEU A 22 5.83 55.21 -21.60
C LEU A 22 6.33 53.81 -21.21
N PRO A 23 5.44 52.80 -21.19
CA PRO A 23 5.87 51.41 -21.18
C PRO A 23 6.76 51.11 -22.38
N ARG A 24 7.86 50.38 -22.16
CA ARG A 24 8.78 49.98 -23.23
C ARG A 24 8.89 48.47 -23.30
N PHE A 25 9.05 47.92 -24.49
CA PHE A 25 9.44 46.53 -24.63
C PHE A 25 10.90 46.36 -24.26
N ALA A 26 11.20 45.23 -23.64
CA ALA A 26 12.55 44.81 -23.29
C ALA A 26 12.66 43.29 -23.49
N ARG A 27 13.88 42.79 -23.59
CA ARG A 27 14.18 41.36 -23.72
C ARG A 27 15.01 40.92 -22.52
N VAL A 28 14.65 39.78 -21.94
CA VAL A 28 15.41 39.16 -20.83
C VAL A 28 16.76 38.69 -21.38
N VAL A 29 17.86 39.08 -20.74
CA VAL A 29 19.22 38.65 -21.11
C VAL A 29 19.83 37.68 -20.10
N ALA A 30 19.39 37.71 -18.84
CA ALA A 30 19.81 36.77 -17.81
C ALA A 30 18.84 36.78 -16.62
N VAL A 31 18.83 35.70 -15.83
CA VAL A 31 18.20 35.69 -14.50
C VAL A 31 19.18 36.27 -13.47
N ALA A 32 18.76 37.30 -12.74
CA ALA A 32 19.63 38.01 -11.80
C ALA A 32 19.66 37.28 -10.45
N ASP A 33 20.85 36.78 -10.05
CA ASP A 33 21.13 36.12 -8.75
C ASP A 33 19.98 35.23 -8.25
N ALA A 34 19.58 34.22 -9.03
CA ALA A 34 18.49 33.31 -8.68
C ALA A 34 18.72 32.72 -7.26
N PRO A 35 17.77 32.88 -6.33
CA PRO A 35 18.01 32.58 -4.93
C PRO A 35 18.11 31.07 -4.69
N ALA A 36 19.20 30.62 -4.08
CA ALA A 36 19.36 29.22 -3.63
C ALA A 36 18.60 28.90 -2.33
N GLY A 37 18.01 29.91 -1.68
CA GLY A 37 17.25 29.77 -0.43
C GLY A 37 16.41 31.01 -0.12
N ALA A 38 15.50 30.87 0.85
CA ALA A 38 14.58 31.94 1.26
C ALA A 38 15.34 33.18 1.80
N GLY A 39 14.76 34.36 1.61
CA GLY A 39 15.28 35.61 2.14
C GLY A 39 14.51 36.82 1.64
N ILE A 40 14.81 37.97 2.24
CA ILE A 40 14.18 39.25 1.88
C ILE A 40 14.58 39.64 0.45
N CYS A 41 13.59 40.07 -0.33
CA CYS A 41 13.76 40.71 -1.62
C CYS A 41 13.68 42.22 -1.41
N ASP A 42 14.78 42.93 -1.64
CA ASP A 42 14.87 44.39 -1.50
C ASP A 42 15.63 44.99 -2.69
N ASP A 43 15.73 46.33 -2.73
CA ASP A 43 16.41 47.05 -3.82
C ASP A 43 17.91 46.73 -3.90
N PHE A 44 18.53 46.28 -2.81
CA PHE A 44 19.95 45.92 -2.78
C PHE A 44 20.20 44.50 -3.27
N ARG A 45 19.27 43.59 -2.98
CA ARG A 45 19.28 42.19 -3.41
C ARG A 45 17.91 41.77 -3.93
N PRO A 46 17.58 42.11 -5.18
CA PRO A 46 16.34 41.66 -5.79
C PRO A 46 16.44 40.17 -6.08
N ARG A 47 15.71 39.34 -5.32
CA ARG A 47 15.74 37.86 -5.42
C ARG A 47 14.81 37.29 -6.49
N TYR A 48 13.92 38.12 -7.03
CA TYR A 48 13.01 37.74 -8.12
C TYR A 48 13.08 38.82 -9.20
N ALA A 49 14.19 38.79 -9.94
CA ALA A 49 14.54 39.80 -10.92
C ALA A 49 15.31 39.20 -12.09
N VAL A 50 15.36 39.95 -13.18
CA VAL A 50 16.08 39.61 -14.41
C VAL A 50 16.85 40.81 -14.92
N ASP A 51 17.91 40.53 -15.65
CA ASP A 51 18.61 41.54 -16.42
C ASP A 51 17.91 41.69 -17.77
N ILE A 52 17.75 42.93 -18.23
CA ILE A 52 17.02 43.23 -19.47
C ILE A 52 17.78 44.20 -20.37
N GLU A 53 17.64 44.03 -21.67
CA GLU A 53 17.95 45.06 -22.66
C GLU A 53 16.65 45.72 -23.14
N VAL A 54 16.60 47.04 -23.14
CA VAL A 54 15.40 47.79 -23.55
C VAL A 54 15.38 47.89 -25.07
N MET A 55 14.24 47.61 -25.68
CA MET A 55 14.06 47.65 -27.13
C MET A 55 13.58 49.02 -27.61
N GLY A 56 13.91 49.36 -28.85
CA GLY A 56 13.34 50.46 -29.61
C GLY A 56 11.99 50.09 -30.25
N PRO A 57 11.27 51.08 -30.81
CA PRO A 57 9.99 50.84 -31.50
C PRO A 57 10.10 49.96 -32.75
N ASP A 58 11.30 49.84 -33.30
CA ASP A 58 11.66 48.96 -34.42
C ASP A 58 11.88 47.50 -33.99
N GLY A 59 11.89 47.22 -32.69
CA GLY A 59 12.14 45.89 -32.14
C GLY A 59 13.62 45.53 -32.03
N GLU A 60 14.53 46.48 -32.27
CA GLU A 60 15.97 46.31 -32.06
C GLU A 60 16.40 46.87 -30.70
N PRO A 61 17.52 46.43 -30.10
CA PRO A 61 18.00 46.96 -28.83
C PRO A 61 18.28 48.47 -28.89
N ASP A 62 17.81 49.22 -27.90
CA ASP A 62 18.09 50.65 -27.77
C ASP A 62 19.54 50.86 -27.28
N THR A 63 20.44 51.07 -28.24
CA THR A 63 21.88 51.29 -27.99
C THR A 63 22.21 52.49 -27.08
N LYS A 64 21.24 53.36 -26.76
CA LYS A 64 21.44 54.48 -25.83
C LYS A 64 21.26 54.09 -24.38
N LEU A 65 20.62 52.95 -24.10
CA LEU A 65 20.43 52.44 -22.75
C LEU A 65 21.38 51.26 -22.50
N PRO A 66 22.02 51.21 -21.31
CA PRO A 66 22.75 50.01 -20.91
C PRO A 66 21.75 48.88 -20.60
N ILE A 67 22.29 47.67 -20.46
CA ILE A 67 21.55 46.56 -19.83
C ILE A 67 21.15 47.01 -18.42
N LEU A 68 19.87 46.86 -18.11
CA LEU A 68 19.34 47.14 -16.78
C LEU A 68 19.44 45.84 -15.98
N ALA A 69 20.29 45.83 -14.97
CA ALA A 69 20.50 44.66 -14.13
C ALA A 69 19.50 44.62 -12.97
N GLY A 70 19.09 43.41 -12.57
CA GLY A 70 18.28 43.19 -11.36
C GLY A 70 16.91 43.86 -11.40
N VAL A 71 16.28 43.96 -12.57
CA VAL A 71 14.94 44.56 -12.68
C VAL A 71 13.89 43.61 -12.10
N PRO A 72 13.11 44.02 -11.07
CA PRO A 72 12.15 43.15 -10.40
C PRO A 72 11.06 42.61 -11.33
N LEU A 73 10.77 41.32 -11.21
CA LEU A 73 9.66 40.65 -11.88
C LEU A 73 8.35 40.84 -11.11
N PRO A 74 7.19 40.91 -11.80
CA PRO A 74 5.91 40.98 -11.15
C PRO A 74 5.55 39.61 -10.55
N LEU A 75 4.92 39.61 -9.37
CA LEU A 75 4.29 38.42 -8.80
C LEU A 75 2.86 38.30 -9.35
N PRO A 76 2.51 37.26 -10.12
CA PRO A 76 1.14 37.08 -10.62
C PRO A 76 0.15 36.80 -9.49
N THR A 77 0.61 36.07 -8.46
CA THR A 77 -0.02 35.88 -7.14
C THR A 77 1.10 35.89 -6.10
N GLY A 78 0.94 36.56 -4.97
CA GLY A 78 2.08 36.76 -4.05
C GLY A 78 1.73 37.27 -2.65
N GLY A 79 2.75 37.23 -1.78
CA GLY A 79 2.76 37.61 -0.37
C GLY A 79 4.02 37.03 0.31
N GLU A 80 4.17 37.18 1.61
CA GLU A 80 5.29 36.55 2.34
C GLU A 80 5.20 35.01 2.22
N GLU A 81 6.22 34.39 1.63
CA GLU A 81 6.34 32.94 1.42
C GLU A 81 5.18 32.27 0.65
N MET A 82 4.45 33.03 -0.17
CA MET A 82 3.32 32.52 -0.97
C MET A 82 3.39 33.02 -2.42
N GLY A 83 2.86 32.21 -3.36
CA GLY A 83 2.75 32.59 -4.78
C GLY A 83 3.17 31.49 -5.76
N ILE A 84 3.11 31.81 -7.04
CA ILE A 84 3.63 30.99 -8.14
C ILE A 84 4.87 31.67 -8.72
N TYR A 85 6.03 31.02 -8.59
CA TYR A 85 7.32 31.56 -8.99
C TYR A 85 7.85 30.80 -10.21
N ALA A 86 8.11 31.53 -11.29
CA ALA A 86 8.71 30.99 -12.51
C ALA A 86 9.50 32.09 -13.21
N PHE A 87 10.80 31.90 -13.38
CA PHE A 87 11.62 32.84 -14.13
C PHE A 87 11.32 32.70 -15.64
N PRO A 88 11.18 33.82 -16.37
CA PRO A 88 11.17 33.78 -17.82
C PRO A 88 12.54 33.35 -18.35
N GLU A 89 12.56 32.61 -19.46
CA GLU A 89 13.80 32.22 -20.13
C GLU A 89 14.49 33.43 -20.77
N GLU A 90 15.81 33.36 -20.94
CA GLU A 90 16.56 34.32 -21.74
C GLU A 90 15.96 34.44 -23.15
N GLY A 91 15.82 35.67 -23.64
CA GLY A 91 15.14 35.98 -24.89
C GLY A 91 13.64 36.30 -24.74
N THR A 92 13.02 36.03 -23.58
CA THR A 92 11.61 36.35 -23.34
C THR A 92 11.36 37.85 -23.44
N GLN A 93 10.29 38.24 -24.14
CA GLN A 93 9.88 39.64 -24.24
C GLN A 93 9.06 40.08 -23.02
N VAL A 94 9.42 41.22 -22.45
CA VAL A 94 8.78 41.81 -21.27
C VAL A 94 8.44 43.28 -21.51
N VAL A 95 7.52 43.81 -20.71
CA VAL A 95 7.21 45.25 -20.65
C VAL A 95 7.89 45.83 -19.41
N VAL A 96 8.84 46.74 -19.63
CA VAL A 96 9.49 47.50 -18.55
C VAL A 96 8.84 48.87 -18.41
N CYS A 97 8.57 49.24 -17.17
CA CYS A 97 8.07 50.55 -16.76
C CYS A 97 8.99 51.15 -15.71
N PHE A 98 8.89 52.47 -15.52
CA PHE A 98 9.71 53.22 -14.58
C PHE A 98 8.80 53.86 -13.55
N ALA A 99 8.91 53.44 -12.29
CA ALA A 99 8.03 53.93 -11.23
C ALA A 99 8.17 55.46 -11.11
N TYR A 100 7.04 56.17 -11.15
CA TYR A 100 6.98 57.64 -11.16
C TYR A 100 7.75 58.30 -12.32
N GLY A 101 8.02 57.58 -13.41
CA GLY A 101 8.85 58.07 -14.52
C GLY A 101 10.34 58.19 -14.18
N LEU A 102 10.79 57.59 -13.07
CA LEU A 102 12.16 57.68 -12.60
C LEU A 102 13.06 56.59 -13.24
N PRO A 103 14.14 56.96 -13.96
CA PRO A 103 15.01 55.99 -14.64
C PRO A 103 15.65 54.93 -13.74
N HIS A 104 15.85 55.25 -12.46
CA HIS A 104 16.48 54.40 -11.46
C HIS A 104 15.50 53.47 -10.72
N LYS A 105 14.21 53.47 -11.10
CA LYS A 105 13.20 52.58 -10.52
C LYS A 105 12.50 51.76 -11.62
N PRO A 106 13.25 50.99 -12.43
CA PRO A 106 12.63 50.10 -13.40
C PRO A 106 11.93 48.94 -12.68
N TYR A 107 10.84 48.47 -13.27
CA TYR A 107 10.20 47.21 -12.89
C TYR A 107 9.54 46.58 -14.11
N ILE A 108 9.44 45.25 -14.12
CA ILE A 108 8.71 44.56 -15.17
C ILE A 108 7.23 44.58 -14.82
N GLN A 109 6.43 45.12 -15.74
CA GLN A 109 4.99 45.18 -15.58
C GLN A 109 4.32 43.87 -16.02
N THR A 110 4.80 43.27 -17.12
CA THR A 110 4.16 42.10 -17.74
C THR A 110 5.16 41.31 -18.59
N ILE A 111 5.02 39.98 -18.57
CA ILE A 111 5.72 39.08 -19.49
C ILE A 111 4.80 38.82 -20.69
N LEU A 112 5.35 38.92 -21.90
CA LEU A 112 4.60 38.74 -23.13
C LEU A 112 4.91 37.39 -23.78
N PRO A 113 3.91 36.69 -24.34
CA PRO A 113 4.11 35.38 -24.96
C PRO A 113 4.73 35.45 -26.37
N HIS A 114 5.06 36.64 -26.86
CA HIS A 114 5.57 36.82 -28.22
C HIS A 114 6.92 36.12 -28.37
N GLY A 115 7.03 35.27 -29.40
CA GLY A 115 8.24 34.48 -29.66
C GLY A 115 8.37 33.20 -28.82
N LEU A 116 7.45 32.93 -27.89
CA LEU A 116 7.46 31.72 -27.08
C LEU A 116 6.62 30.60 -27.70
N SER A 117 7.05 29.35 -27.50
CA SER A 117 6.21 28.18 -27.76
C SER A 117 5.23 27.99 -26.61
N MET A 118 3.93 28.02 -26.92
CA MET A 118 2.88 27.94 -25.90
C MET A 118 2.40 26.50 -25.69
N PRO A 119 1.95 26.14 -24.47
CA PRO A 119 1.17 24.91 -24.26
C PRO A 119 -0.03 24.80 -25.19
N SER A 120 -0.46 23.57 -25.44
CA SER A 120 -1.83 23.32 -25.89
C SER A 120 -2.81 23.64 -24.75
N VAL A 121 -3.63 24.68 -24.90
CA VAL A 121 -4.67 25.06 -23.93
C VAL A 121 -5.98 25.32 -24.68
N PRO A 122 -6.78 24.27 -24.95
CA PRO A 122 -8.13 24.41 -25.49
C PRO A 122 -9.01 25.34 -24.65
N LYS A 123 -10.10 25.84 -25.25
CA LYS A 123 -11.04 26.71 -24.53
C LYS A 123 -11.67 25.96 -23.35
N GLY A 124 -11.49 26.53 -22.15
CA GLY A 124 -12.02 25.96 -20.90
C GLY A 124 -10.96 25.22 -20.08
N ASP A 125 -9.89 24.76 -20.73
CA ASP A 125 -8.77 24.13 -20.05
C ASP A 125 -7.94 25.15 -19.26
N GLN A 126 -7.31 24.67 -18.20
CA GLN A 126 -6.27 25.37 -17.46
C GLN A 126 -5.06 24.45 -17.33
N VAL A 127 -3.86 24.99 -17.54
CA VAL A 127 -2.62 24.20 -17.41
C VAL A 127 -1.57 24.97 -16.62
N TRP A 128 -0.95 24.26 -15.69
CA TRP A 128 0.33 24.63 -15.10
C TRP A 128 1.36 23.60 -15.53
N GLN A 129 2.38 24.02 -16.29
CA GLN A 129 3.34 23.10 -16.88
C GLN A 129 4.78 23.61 -16.84
N HIS A 130 5.70 22.65 -16.81
CA HIS A 130 7.10 22.84 -17.19
C HIS A 130 7.34 22.35 -18.63
N SER A 131 6.70 21.23 -19.01
CA SER A 131 6.77 20.62 -20.34
C SER A 131 5.47 19.83 -20.60
N GLU A 132 5.26 19.35 -21.83
CA GLU A 132 4.11 18.49 -22.14
C GLU A 132 4.08 17.21 -21.26
N ALA A 133 5.26 16.69 -20.90
CA ALA A 133 5.40 15.51 -20.06
C ALA A 133 5.27 15.80 -18.55
N CYS A 134 5.33 17.07 -18.12
CA CYS A 134 5.28 17.49 -16.72
C CYS A 134 4.31 18.66 -16.54
N GLN A 135 3.06 18.33 -16.18
CA GLN A 135 1.96 19.29 -16.08
C GLN A 135 0.93 18.90 -15.01
N GLN A 136 0.22 19.90 -14.53
CA GLN A 136 -1.08 19.78 -13.90
C GLN A 136 -2.11 20.50 -14.75
N ARG A 137 -3.19 19.81 -15.08
CA ARG A 137 -4.22 20.31 -15.99
C ARG A 137 -5.60 20.08 -15.44
N VAL A 138 -6.49 21.03 -15.69
CA VAL A 138 -7.93 20.89 -15.57
C VAL A 138 -8.52 21.03 -16.96
N ASP A 139 -9.32 20.07 -17.40
CA ASP A 139 -10.05 20.20 -18.66
C ASP A 139 -11.36 21.00 -18.47
N ALA A 140 -12.05 21.29 -19.57
CA ALA A 140 -13.32 22.02 -19.54
C ALA A 140 -14.43 21.34 -18.72
N ASP A 141 -14.35 20.02 -18.49
CA ASP A 141 -15.31 19.23 -17.70
C ASP A 141 -14.93 19.19 -16.21
N GLY A 142 -13.77 19.73 -15.83
CA GLY A 142 -13.28 19.78 -14.46
C GLY A 142 -12.44 18.57 -14.05
N ASN A 143 -12.03 17.72 -14.98
CA ASN A 143 -11.15 16.58 -14.69
C ASN A 143 -9.72 17.07 -14.45
N TRP A 144 -9.10 16.57 -13.38
CA TRP A 144 -7.72 16.90 -13.03
C TRP A 144 -6.75 15.82 -13.51
N LEU A 145 -5.67 16.25 -14.15
CA LEU A 145 -4.52 15.42 -14.50
C LEU A 145 -3.28 15.95 -13.78
N ARG A 146 -2.59 15.09 -13.03
CA ARG A 146 -1.23 15.33 -12.53
C ARG A 146 -0.29 14.35 -13.24
N GLN A 147 0.59 14.88 -14.08
CA GLN A 147 1.51 14.08 -14.89
C GLN A 147 2.95 14.55 -14.71
N THR A 148 3.87 13.59 -14.63
CA THR A 148 5.31 13.83 -14.72
C THR A 148 6.01 12.59 -15.28
N ASP A 149 7.06 12.80 -16.05
CA ASP A 149 8.07 11.81 -16.43
C ASP A 149 9.21 11.69 -15.39
N GLY A 150 9.17 12.54 -14.37
CA GLY A 150 10.07 12.51 -13.22
C GLY A 150 9.49 11.77 -12.02
N LYS A 151 9.67 12.37 -10.83
CA LYS A 151 9.27 11.78 -9.54
C LYS A 151 8.26 12.67 -8.83
N ILE A 152 7.19 12.05 -8.33
CA ILE A 152 6.30 12.66 -7.34
C ILE A 152 6.76 12.26 -5.93
N LEU A 153 6.91 13.23 -5.04
CA LEU A 153 7.16 13.03 -3.61
C LEU A 153 6.20 13.91 -2.81
N ASP A 154 5.21 13.29 -2.19
CA ASP A 154 4.27 13.97 -1.30
C ASP A 154 4.75 13.79 0.15
N LYS A 155 5.01 14.91 0.85
CA LYS A 155 5.39 14.93 2.27
C LYS A 155 4.32 15.68 3.05
N ALA A 156 3.70 15.01 4.01
CA ALA A 156 2.68 15.59 4.85
C ALA A 156 2.73 14.98 6.25
N ILE A 157 2.21 15.71 7.23
CA ILE A 157 1.93 15.17 8.56
C ILE A 157 0.72 14.23 8.49
N GLU A 158 -0.27 14.59 7.66
CA GLU A 158 -1.51 13.86 7.45
C GLU A 158 -1.87 13.87 5.96
N ARG A 159 -2.38 12.74 5.45
CA ARG A 159 -2.86 12.60 4.07
C ARG A 159 -4.16 11.81 4.07
N GLU A 160 -5.24 12.46 3.69
CA GLU A 160 -6.56 11.86 3.50
C GLU A 160 -6.88 11.75 2.01
N VAL A 161 -7.53 10.65 1.63
CA VAL A 161 -8.00 10.41 0.26
C VAL A 161 -9.40 9.83 0.34
N GLU A 162 -10.37 10.60 -0.14
CA GLU A 162 -11.76 10.17 -0.23
C GLU A 162 -12.18 10.09 -1.70
N ALA A 163 -12.68 8.93 -2.11
CA ALA A 163 -13.19 8.71 -3.46
C ALA A 163 -14.26 7.61 -3.44
N MET A 164 -15.24 7.71 -4.34
CA MET A 164 -16.22 6.63 -4.55
C MET A 164 -15.57 5.39 -5.19
N GLY A 165 -14.48 5.57 -5.95
CA GLY A 165 -13.68 4.50 -6.51
C GLY A 165 -12.22 4.93 -6.63
N ASN A 166 -11.30 4.05 -6.28
CA ASN A 166 -9.86 4.24 -6.45
C ASN A 166 -9.29 3.05 -7.23
N THR A 167 -8.52 3.32 -8.28
CA THR A 167 -7.83 2.29 -9.06
C THR A 167 -6.37 2.64 -9.17
N GLU A 168 -5.52 1.74 -8.69
CA GLU A 168 -4.08 1.91 -8.70
C GLU A 168 -3.42 0.80 -9.53
N ARG A 169 -2.46 1.17 -10.37
CA ARG A 169 -1.70 0.23 -11.21
C ARG A 169 -0.23 0.51 -11.06
N TYR A 170 0.51 -0.52 -10.68
CA TYR A 170 1.94 -0.43 -10.42
C TYR A 170 2.68 -1.55 -11.13
N GLN A 171 3.89 -1.27 -11.60
CA GLN A 171 4.83 -2.33 -11.95
C GLN A 171 5.42 -2.98 -10.68
N SER A 172 5.65 -2.18 -9.64
CA SER A 172 6.11 -2.59 -8.32
C SER A 172 5.52 -1.69 -7.24
N HIS A 173 5.18 -2.26 -6.08
CA HIS A 173 4.65 -1.54 -4.93
C HIS A 173 5.35 -2.04 -3.66
N THR A 174 5.73 -1.10 -2.79
CA THR A 174 6.27 -1.40 -1.46
C THR A 174 5.65 -0.43 -0.48
N ARG A 175 5.17 -0.96 0.65
CA ARG A 175 4.60 -0.18 1.74
C ARG A 175 5.30 -0.57 3.03
N THR A 176 5.91 0.41 3.68
CA THR A 176 6.48 0.27 5.01
C THR A 176 5.64 1.12 5.95
N VAL A 177 5.22 0.52 7.08
CA VAL A 177 4.45 1.19 8.12
C VAL A 177 5.19 0.94 9.42
N ASP A 178 5.63 2.01 10.08
CA ASP A 178 6.49 1.93 11.25
C ASP A 178 5.73 1.54 12.53
N ASP A 179 4.41 1.71 12.51
CA ASP A 179 3.53 1.37 13.64
C ASP A 179 2.36 0.48 13.16
N HIS A 180 1.11 0.96 13.26
CA HIS A 180 -0.06 0.14 12.96
C HIS A 180 -0.59 0.33 11.53
N SER A 181 -1.00 -0.77 10.90
CA SER A 181 -1.74 -0.78 9.63
C SER A 181 -3.05 -1.53 9.81
N SER A 182 -4.16 -0.82 9.72
CA SER A 182 -5.50 -1.39 9.70
C SER A 182 -6.10 -1.32 8.30
N GLU A 183 -6.94 -2.30 7.97
CA GLU A 183 -7.73 -2.30 6.75
C GLU A 183 -9.10 -2.92 7.07
N SER A 184 -10.16 -2.19 6.74
CA SER A 184 -11.53 -2.63 6.95
C SER A 184 -12.25 -2.64 5.60
N VAL A 185 -12.81 -3.78 5.24
CA VAL A 185 -13.51 -3.99 3.98
C VAL A 185 -14.92 -4.47 4.32
N GLY A 186 -15.93 -3.62 4.05
CA GLY A 186 -17.33 -3.97 4.32
C GLY A 186 -17.91 -5.01 3.36
N GLY A 187 -17.28 -5.18 2.20
CA GLY A 187 -17.60 -6.23 1.22
C GLY A 187 -16.59 -7.37 1.26
N ILE A 188 -16.09 -7.76 0.08
CA ILE A 188 -15.14 -8.87 -0.07
C ILE A 188 -13.74 -8.31 -0.30
N LYS A 189 -12.74 -8.86 0.41
CA LYS A 189 -11.33 -8.63 0.13
C LYS A 189 -10.72 -9.86 -0.55
N THR A 190 -10.19 -9.68 -1.76
CA THR A 190 -9.48 -10.72 -2.51
C THR A 190 -8.00 -10.37 -2.63
N LEU A 191 -7.12 -11.33 -2.30
CA LEU A 191 -5.67 -11.21 -2.49
C LEU A 191 -5.21 -12.36 -3.40
N GLU A 192 -4.70 -12.01 -4.59
CA GLU A 192 -4.21 -12.97 -5.57
C GLU A 192 -2.72 -12.75 -5.84
N ALA A 193 -1.95 -13.83 -5.84
CA ALA A 193 -0.54 -13.82 -6.20
C ALA A 193 -0.24 -15.02 -7.11
N LEU A 194 0.17 -14.75 -8.37
CA LEU A 194 0.54 -15.80 -9.32
C LEU A 194 1.80 -16.57 -8.90
N GLY A 195 2.72 -15.89 -8.19
CA GLY A 195 3.94 -16.50 -7.67
C GLY A 195 3.71 -17.16 -6.31
N ALA A 196 3.82 -16.37 -5.25
CA ALA A 196 3.67 -16.85 -3.87
C ALA A 196 3.01 -15.79 -2.99
N LEU A 197 2.18 -16.24 -2.06
CA LEU A 197 1.69 -15.45 -0.93
C LEU A 197 2.50 -15.81 0.31
N LYS A 198 3.09 -14.82 0.98
CA LYS A 198 3.85 -15.01 2.23
C LYS A 198 3.26 -14.15 3.34
N LEU A 199 2.81 -14.80 4.40
CA LEU A 199 2.31 -14.16 5.61
C LEU A 199 3.22 -14.57 6.76
N LEU A 200 4.01 -13.62 7.25
CA LEU A 200 5.03 -13.86 8.28
C LEU A 200 4.70 -12.99 9.49
N SER A 201 4.70 -13.59 10.68
CA SER A 201 4.58 -12.86 11.95
C SER A 201 5.73 -13.28 12.86
N GLY A 202 6.39 -12.30 13.47
CA GLY A 202 7.36 -12.54 14.56
C GLY A 202 6.69 -12.79 15.91
N GLY A 203 5.37 -12.57 16.00
CA GLY A 203 4.55 -12.78 17.19
C GLY A 203 3.42 -13.76 16.90
N SER A 204 2.20 -13.43 17.33
CA SER A 204 1.01 -14.22 17.02
C SER A 204 0.50 -13.95 15.60
N ALA A 205 -0.19 -14.94 15.03
CA ALA A 205 -1.00 -14.80 13.83
C ALA A 205 -2.35 -15.48 14.10
N SER A 206 -3.44 -14.75 13.89
CA SER A 206 -4.80 -15.25 14.10
C SER A 206 -5.55 -15.21 12.77
N LEU A 207 -6.08 -16.36 12.35
CA LEU A 207 -6.97 -16.50 11.21
C LEU A 207 -8.28 -17.11 11.71
N ALA A 208 -9.38 -16.39 11.54
CA ALA A 208 -10.68 -16.80 12.02
C ALA A 208 -11.75 -16.44 10.99
N ALA A 209 -12.75 -17.31 10.87
CA ALA A 209 -13.98 -17.10 10.11
C ALA A 209 -15.17 -17.42 11.03
N VAL A 210 -16.26 -16.68 10.87
CA VAL A 210 -17.52 -16.96 11.61
C VAL A 210 -18.25 -18.16 10.99
N ASP A 211 -18.14 -18.30 9.68
CA ASP A 211 -18.65 -19.41 8.89
C ASP A 211 -17.49 -20.36 8.56
N ASP A 212 -17.31 -20.74 7.29
CA ASP A 212 -16.28 -21.69 6.90
C ASP A 212 -14.88 -21.07 6.74
N LEU A 213 -13.87 -21.81 7.22
CA LEU A 213 -12.46 -21.59 6.90
C LEU A 213 -11.94 -22.73 6.01
N HIS A 214 -11.66 -22.44 4.74
CA HIS A 214 -11.11 -23.42 3.80
C HIS A 214 -9.60 -23.29 3.63
N GLN A 215 -8.88 -24.41 3.79
CA GLN A 215 -7.46 -24.54 3.46
C GLN A 215 -7.26 -25.71 2.51
N ALA A 216 -6.84 -25.44 1.28
CA ALA A 216 -6.62 -26.45 0.26
C ALA A 216 -5.28 -26.22 -0.44
N THR A 217 -4.58 -27.29 -0.77
CA THR A 217 -3.34 -27.25 -1.56
C THR A 217 -3.38 -28.32 -2.65
N GLY A 218 -2.77 -28.05 -3.80
CA GLY A 218 -2.68 -29.04 -4.89
C GLY A 218 -1.54 -30.06 -4.73
N ARG A 219 -0.69 -29.89 -3.72
CA ARG A 219 0.43 -30.78 -3.38
C ARG A 219 0.44 -31.04 -1.89
N ASP A 220 1.38 -30.44 -1.17
CA ASP A 220 1.59 -30.73 0.25
C ASP A 220 1.06 -29.61 1.15
N LEU A 221 0.32 -29.98 2.19
CA LEU A 221 0.05 -29.14 3.35
C LEU A 221 0.98 -29.56 4.49
N ASN A 222 1.97 -28.73 4.80
CA ASN A 222 2.91 -28.98 5.89
C ASN A 222 2.51 -28.18 7.12
N LEU A 223 2.10 -28.87 8.19
CA LEU A 223 1.82 -28.26 9.49
C LEU A 223 2.87 -28.71 10.51
N VAL A 224 3.65 -27.75 11.01
CA VAL A 224 4.70 -28.00 12.00
C VAL A 224 4.39 -27.21 13.26
N VAL A 225 4.32 -27.89 14.40
CA VAL A 225 4.00 -27.29 15.70
C VAL A 225 5.08 -27.65 16.71
N GLY A 226 5.75 -26.63 17.28
CA GLY A 226 6.92 -26.84 18.14
C GLY A 226 6.64 -27.29 19.57
N GLN A 227 5.40 -27.15 20.06
CA GLN A 227 5.03 -27.56 21.42
C GLN A 227 3.74 -28.37 21.46
N LYS A 228 2.59 -27.72 21.26
CA LYS A 228 1.27 -28.36 21.39
C LYS A 228 0.40 -28.00 20.21
N HIS A 229 -0.06 -29.02 19.47
CA HIS A 229 -1.17 -28.89 18.55
C HIS A 229 -2.46 -29.19 19.30
N ASN A 230 -3.41 -28.25 19.27
CA ASN A 230 -4.73 -28.42 19.87
C ASN A 230 -5.79 -28.27 18.79
N ALA A 231 -6.56 -29.34 18.57
CA ALA A 231 -7.68 -29.37 17.65
C ALA A 231 -8.93 -29.77 18.42
N THR A 232 -9.93 -28.89 18.42
CA THR A 232 -11.23 -29.15 19.04
C THR A 232 -12.28 -29.12 17.95
N VAL A 233 -13.09 -30.18 17.86
CA VAL A 233 -14.18 -30.30 16.90
C VAL A 233 -15.47 -30.47 17.69
N GLY A 234 -16.45 -29.59 17.43
CA GLY A 234 -17.75 -29.62 18.12
C GLY A 234 -18.72 -30.69 17.57
N GLY A 235 -18.52 -31.09 16.32
CA GLY A 235 -19.23 -32.19 15.65
C GLY A 235 -18.27 -33.32 15.28
N ASP A 236 -18.37 -33.81 14.04
CA ASP A 236 -17.58 -34.94 13.55
C ASP A 236 -16.22 -34.51 12.99
N MET A 237 -15.18 -35.29 13.28
CA MET A 237 -13.86 -35.18 12.65
C MET A 237 -13.68 -36.30 11.64
N GLU A 238 -13.67 -35.96 10.35
CA GLU A 238 -13.46 -36.91 9.26
C GLU A 238 -12.02 -36.85 8.74
N GLU A 239 -11.30 -37.97 8.83
CA GLU A 239 -9.98 -38.14 8.24
C GLU A 239 -10.02 -39.23 7.16
N ARG A 240 -9.84 -38.85 5.89
CA ARG A 240 -9.76 -39.81 4.78
C ARG A 240 -8.33 -39.90 4.24
N ILE A 241 -7.70 -41.04 4.47
CA ILE A 241 -6.29 -41.27 4.11
C ILE A 241 -6.23 -42.43 3.11
N GLN A 242 -5.91 -42.12 1.86
CA GLN A 242 -5.79 -43.13 0.80
C GLN A 242 -4.48 -43.92 0.88
N GLY A 243 -3.42 -43.27 1.38
CA GLY A 243 -2.11 -43.87 1.60
C GLY A 243 -1.98 -44.39 3.04
N LEU A 244 -0.81 -44.15 3.63
CA LEU A 244 -0.51 -44.53 5.00
C LEU A 244 -0.93 -43.44 5.99
N ARG A 245 -1.60 -43.84 7.06
CA ARG A 245 -1.66 -43.06 8.30
C ARG A 245 -0.57 -43.55 9.24
N GLU A 246 0.45 -42.72 9.46
CA GLU A 246 1.49 -42.98 10.45
C GLU A 246 1.29 -42.08 11.67
N SER A 247 1.16 -42.69 12.84
CA SER A 247 0.99 -41.98 14.12
C SER A 247 1.98 -42.55 15.13
N VAL A 248 3.11 -41.86 15.33
CA VAL A 248 4.19 -42.30 16.20
C VAL A 248 4.28 -41.37 17.41
N ALA A 249 4.10 -41.92 18.61
CA ALA A 249 4.28 -41.20 19.87
C ALA A 249 5.47 -41.77 20.64
N ALA A 250 6.36 -40.91 21.14
CA ALA A 250 7.54 -41.34 21.89
C ALA A 250 7.23 -41.86 23.31
N VAL A 251 6.12 -41.41 23.90
CA VAL A 251 5.75 -41.73 25.28
C VAL A 251 4.52 -42.63 25.31
N SER A 252 3.38 -42.14 24.81
CA SER A 252 2.14 -42.91 24.78
C SER A 252 1.16 -42.37 23.75
N GLN A 253 0.27 -43.24 23.29
CA GLN A 253 -0.90 -42.89 22.50
C GLN A 253 -2.15 -43.21 23.31
N ARG A 254 -3.09 -42.26 23.35
CA ARG A 254 -4.35 -42.40 24.08
C ARG A 254 -5.52 -42.17 23.14
N LEU A 255 -6.27 -43.24 22.89
CA LEU A 255 -7.53 -43.22 22.14
C LEU A 255 -8.65 -43.56 23.12
N VAL A 256 -9.61 -42.66 23.31
CA VAL A 256 -10.71 -42.83 24.27
C VAL A 256 -12.00 -42.45 23.58
N ALA A 257 -12.91 -43.43 23.50
CA ALA A 257 -14.28 -43.23 23.04
C ALA A 257 -15.19 -44.18 23.85
N PRO A 258 -16.49 -43.86 23.99
CA PRO A 258 -17.45 -44.79 24.58
C PRO A 258 -17.50 -46.12 23.85
N LYS A 259 -17.32 -46.09 22.51
CA LYS A 259 -17.28 -47.25 21.62
C LYS A 259 -16.14 -47.08 20.62
N THR A 260 -15.39 -48.15 20.36
CA THR A 260 -14.23 -48.15 19.48
C THR A 260 -14.34 -49.28 18.46
N TRP A 261 -14.02 -48.96 17.21
CA TRP A 261 -13.76 -49.93 16.15
C TRP A 261 -12.29 -49.89 15.79
N LEU A 262 -11.62 -51.05 15.82
CA LEU A 262 -10.22 -51.16 15.43
C LEU A 262 -10.05 -52.31 14.46
N GLY A 263 -9.83 -52.01 13.18
CA GLY A 263 -9.62 -53.01 12.15
C GLY A 263 -10.20 -52.60 10.80
N SER A 264 -10.65 -53.57 10.01
CA SER A 264 -11.32 -53.35 8.72
C SER A 264 -12.83 -53.23 8.90
N GLU A 265 -13.58 -52.85 7.85
CA GLU A 265 -15.06 -52.82 7.89
C GLU A 265 -15.69 -54.15 8.31
N ALA A 266 -15.07 -55.28 7.95
CA ALA A 266 -15.59 -56.61 8.27
C ALA A 266 -15.04 -57.20 9.58
N VAL A 267 -13.95 -56.65 10.13
CA VAL A 267 -13.23 -57.26 11.27
C VAL A 267 -12.85 -56.18 12.27
N ASN A 268 -13.50 -56.22 13.44
CA ASN A 268 -13.14 -55.45 14.62
C ASN A 268 -12.29 -56.30 15.57
N VAL A 269 -11.04 -55.90 15.79
CA VAL A 269 -10.11 -56.58 16.71
C VAL A 269 -10.68 -56.65 18.13
N LEU A 270 -11.43 -55.63 18.58
CA LEU A 270 -12.06 -55.66 19.91
C LEU A 270 -13.18 -56.70 19.99
N GLN A 271 -13.92 -56.92 18.89
CA GLN A 271 -14.91 -58.00 18.82
C GLN A 271 -14.24 -59.37 18.85
N VAL A 272 -13.16 -59.55 18.09
CA VAL A 272 -12.37 -60.80 18.12
C VAL A 272 -11.85 -61.10 19.54
N LEU A 273 -11.47 -60.08 20.30
CA LEU A 273 -11.09 -60.24 21.71
C LEU A 273 -12.27 -60.61 22.60
N CYS A 274 -13.47 -60.07 22.37
CA CYS A 274 -14.68 -60.53 23.06
C CYS A 274 -14.95 -62.01 22.77
N ASP A 275 -14.94 -62.40 21.49
CA ASP A 275 -15.19 -63.79 21.06
C ASP A 275 -14.15 -64.75 21.64
N LEU A 276 -12.89 -64.30 21.77
CA LEU A 276 -11.83 -65.07 22.43
C LEU A 276 -12.10 -65.25 23.93
N LEU A 277 -12.57 -64.21 24.63
CA LEU A 277 -12.92 -64.31 26.04
C LEU A 277 -14.09 -65.27 26.25
N ASP A 278 -15.12 -65.21 25.42
CA ASP A 278 -16.23 -66.18 25.45
C ASP A 278 -15.72 -67.62 25.24
N LEU A 279 -14.88 -67.84 24.22
CA LEU A 279 -14.29 -69.17 23.97
C LEU A 279 -13.48 -69.69 25.18
N VAL A 280 -12.72 -68.81 25.85
CA VAL A 280 -11.96 -69.16 27.06
C VAL A 280 -12.89 -69.44 28.24
N GLN A 281 -14.00 -68.72 28.38
CA GLN A 281 -15.02 -69.01 29.40
C GLN A 281 -15.65 -70.39 29.18
N GLN A 282 -16.03 -70.70 27.95
CA GLN A 282 -16.59 -71.99 27.57
C GLN A 282 -15.59 -73.12 27.83
N MET A 283 -14.32 -72.94 27.46
CA MET A 283 -13.25 -73.90 27.72
C MET A 283 -13.08 -74.17 29.22
N ASN A 284 -13.02 -73.15 30.06
CA ASN A 284 -12.91 -73.33 31.52
C ASN A 284 -14.13 -74.09 32.08
N THR A 285 -15.32 -73.81 31.58
CA THR A 285 -16.56 -74.50 31.99
C THR A 285 -16.53 -75.98 31.60
N GLN A 286 -16.04 -76.30 30.40
CA GLN A 286 -15.88 -77.68 29.94
C GLN A 286 -14.80 -78.43 30.74
N LEU A 287 -13.69 -77.78 31.08
CA LEU A 287 -12.62 -78.38 31.89
C LEU A 287 -13.08 -78.69 33.32
N ALA A 288 -13.93 -77.84 33.91
CA ALA A 288 -14.48 -78.06 35.25
C ALA A 288 -15.33 -79.34 35.35
N SER A 289 -15.94 -79.77 34.23
CA SER A 289 -16.80 -80.96 34.16
C SER A 289 -16.17 -82.14 33.41
N HIS A 290 -14.94 -82.00 32.93
CA HIS A 290 -14.26 -83.02 32.13
C HIS A 290 -13.92 -84.29 32.94
N THR A 291 -14.24 -85.47 32.41
CA THR A 291 -13.98 -86.77 33.04
C THR A 291 -13.49 -87.83 32.03
N HIS A 292 -12.79 -88.87 32.50
CA HIS A 292 -12.38 -90.03 31.68
C HIS A 292 -13.16 -91.29 32.10
N GLY A 293 -14.38 -91.46 31.59
CA GLY A 293 -15.28 -92.54 32.01
C GLY A 293 -15.95 -92.25 33.37
N PRO A 294 -16.28 -93.26 34.19
CA PRO A 294 -16.97 -93.05 35.48
C PRO A 294 -16.00 -92.62 36.59
N THR A 295 -15.26 -91.54 36.38
CA THR A 295 -14.37 -90.93 37.39
C THR A 295 -15.01 -89.68 38.00
N PRO A 296 -14.65 -89.29 39.24
CA PRO A 296 -15.02 -87.98 39.76
C PRO A 296 -14.53 -86.84 38.86
N VAL A 297 -15.18 -85.68 38.96
CA VAL A 297 -14.70 -84.44 38.32
C VAL A 297 -13.27 -84.09 38.79
N PRO A 298 -12.52 -83.28 38.03
CA PRO A 298 -11.14 -82.96 38.37
C PRO A 298 -11.03 -82.30 39.74
N GLY A 299 -9.99 -82.61 40.51
CA GLY A 299 -9.77 -82.04 41.85
C GLY A 299 -9.59 -80.51 41.85
N ASN A 300 -9.38 -79.90 40.68
CA ASN A 300 -9.27 -78.46 40.46
C ASN A 300 -10.52 -77.84 39.77
N ALA A 301 -11.65 -78.55 39.68
CA ALA A 301 -12.87 -78.07 39.02
C ALA A 301 -13.34 -76.70 39.55
N GLY A 302 -13.31 -76.49 40.87
CA GLY A 302 -13.70 -75.21 41.48
C GLY A 302 -12.86 -74.02 40.99
N ALA A 303 -11.56 -74.23 40.76
CA ALA A 303 -10.68 -73.19 40.22
C ALA A 303 -11.05 -72.83 38.78
N PHE A 304 -11.38 -73.82 37.95
CA PHE A 304 -11.86 -73.58 36.58
C PHE A 304 -13.20 -72.82 36.55
N THR A 305 -14.13 -73.14 37.44
CA THR A 305 -15.39 -72.37 37.58
C THR A 305 -15.14 -70.92 37.96
N THR A 306 -14.23 -70.66 38.92
CA THR A 306 -13.84 -69.29 39.29
C THR A 306 -13.18 -68.54 38.12
N ASN A 307 -12.32 -69.20 37.35
CA ASN A 307 -11.70 -68.62 36.16
C ASN A 307 -12.75 -68.25 35.10
N ALA A 308 -13.73 -69.14 34.83
CA ALA A 308 -14.83 -68.84 33.90
C ALA A 308 -15.61 -67.59 34.33
N ALA A 309 -15.94 -67.46 35.62
CA ALA A 309 -16.63 -66.28 36.14
C ALA A 309 -15.79 -65.00 36.00
N THR A 310 -14.47 -65.08 36.20
CA THR A 310 -13.55 -63.94 36.01
C THR A 310 -13.50 -63.50 34.55
N VAL A 311 -13.44 -64.45 33.61
CA VAL A 311 -13.43 -64.17 32.17
C VAL A 311 -14.73 -63.51 31.73
N ALA A 312 -15.89 -63.96 32.21
CA ALA A 312 -17.18 -63.35 31.94
C ALA A 312 -17.24 -61.85 32.33
N VAL A 313 -16.65 -61.49 33.47
CA VAL A 313 -16.58 -60.08 33.93
C VAL A 313 -15.67 -59.25 33.02
N LEU A 314 -14.57 -59.82 32.54
CA LEU A 314 -13.67 -59.13 31.61
C LEU A 314 -14.33 -58.93 30.23
N GLU A 315 -15.01 -59.96 29.74
CA GLU A 315 -15.77 -59.91 28.50
C GLU A 315 -16.82 -58.78 28.54
N GLN A 316 -17.62 -58.71 29.60
CA GLN A 316 -18.60 -57.64 29.79
C GLN A 316 -17.95 -56.24 29.74
N LYS A 317 -16.80 -56.06 30.39
CA LYS A 317 -16.08 -54.77 30.36
C LYS A 317 -15.62 -54.41 28.95
N LEU A 318 -15.15 -55.38 28.17
CA LEU A 318 -14.68 -55.13 26.81
C LEU A 318 -15.85 -54.88 25.85
N GLN A 319 -16.91 -55.67 25.94
CA GLN A 319 -18.14 -55.48 25.15
C GLN A 319 -18.72 -54.06 25.31
N LEU A 320 -18.62 -53.46 26.50
CA LEU A 320 -19.09 -52.09 26.74
C LEU A 320 -18.38 -51.03 25.88
N ILE A 321 -17.12 -51.27 25.48
CA ILE A 321 -16.31 -50.32 24.68
C ILE A 321 -16.10 -50.77 23.22
N THR A 322 -16.53 -51.96 22.85
CA THR A 322 -16.49 -52.46 21.46
C THR A 322 -17.69 -51.92 20.68
N LEU A 323 -17.42 -51.24 19.55
CA LEU A 323 -18.44 -50.86 18.57
C LEU A 323 -18.97 -52.09 17.82
#